data_AF-A0A7V1FQL0-F1
#
_entry.id   AF-A0A7V1FQL0-F1
#
_cell.length_a   1.000
_cell.length_b   1.000
_cell.length_c   1.000
_cell.angle_alpha   90.00
_cell.angle_beta   90.00
_cell.angle_gamma   90.00
#
_symmetry.space_group_name_H-M   'P 1'
#
loop_
_entity.id
_entity.type
_entity.pdbx_description
1 polymer ?
#
loop_
_entity_poly.entity_id
_entity_poly.type
_entity_poly.pdbx_seq_one_letter_code
_entity_poly.pdbx_strand_id
1 'polypeptide(L)'
;MSLKGEDMITEAQFNRGTLDCMTALRRRLKQDMGVTIRLAEPDAVERMLQLSNTSEMSEIRELGLRLSTLLMPSLAPDEEAMLAQGAIAARQYHQRATRVVELATEPPTASASVRIYRGQIIRS
;
A
#
# COMPACT_ATOMS: atom_id res chain seq x y z
N MET A 1 -28.54 20.03 -21.16
CA MET A 1 -28.04 18.66 -20.91
C MET A 1 -26.52 18.71 -20.91
N SER A 2 -25.93 19.02 -19.76
CA SER A 2 -24.49 19.18 -19.62
C SER A 2 -24.10 18.57 -18.28
N LEU A 3 -23.54 17.36 -18.32
CA LEU A 3 -22.76 16.77 -17.24
C LEU A 3 -21.50 16.23 -17.92
N LYS A 4 -20.67 17.18 -18.37
CA LYS A 4 -19.31 16.96 -18.83
C LYS A 4 -18.42 17.42 -17.68
N GLY A 5 -18.10 16.52 -16.75
CA GLY A 5 -17.42 16.93 -15.52
C GLY A 5 -17.05 15.83 -14.51
N GLU A 6 -16.97 14.56 -14.88
CA GLU A 6 -16.54 13.49 -13.95
C GLU A 6 -15.37 12.64 -14.48
N ASP A 7 -14.51 13.22 -15.33
CA ASP A 7 -13.35 12.56 -15.92
C ASP A 7 -12.00 12.97 -15.27
N MET A 8 -11.98 13.31 -13.97
CA MET A 8 -10.78 13.92 -13.37
C MET A 8 -10.25 13.30 -12.08
N ILE A 9 -10.71 12.11 -11.65
CA ILE A 9 -10.03 11.38 -10.57
C ILE A 9 -10.24 9.87 -10.69
N THR A 10 -9.56 9.22 -11.63
CA THR A 10 -9.21 7.80 -11.43
C THR A 10 -7.83 7.57 -12.01
N GLU A 11 -6.84 8.26 -11.43
CA GLU A 11 -5.44 7.88 -11.57
C GLU A 11 -5.31 6.43 -11.08
N ALA A 12 -5.12 5.54 -12.03
CA ALA A 12 -4.98 4.12 -11.85
C ALA A 12 -3.77 3.80 -10.97
N GLN A 13 -3.99 3.63 -9.67
CA GLN A 13 -3.03 2.96 -8.80
C GLN A 13 -3.49 1.51 -8.60
N PHE A 14 -3.40 0.72 -9.68
CA PHE A 14 -3.52 -0.73 -9.54
C PHE A 14 -2.34 -1.23 -8.71
N ASN A 15 -2.63 -2.00 -7.67
CA ASN A 15 -1.57 -2.67 -6.91
C ASN A 15 -0.89 -3.74 -7.77
N ARG A 16 0.31 -4.17 -7.34
CA ARG A 16 1.10 -5.18 -8.08
C ARG A 16 0.33 -6.46 -8.34
N GLY A 17 -0.44 -6.94 -7.34
CA GLY A 17 -1.26 -8.15 -7.46
C GLY A 17 -2.35 -8.03 -8.52
N THR A 18 -2.99 -6.86 -8.63
CA THR A 18 -3.99 -6.57 -9.66
C THR A 18 -3.36 -6.57 -11.04
N LEU A 19 -2.20 -5.93 -11.23
CA LEU A 19 -1.49 -5.91 -12.51
C LEU A 19 -1.01 -7.30 -12.95
N ASP A 20 -0.53 -8.13 -12.01
CA ASP A 20 -0.16 -9.51 -12.29
C ASP A 20 -1.39 -10.34 -12.70
N CYS A 21 -2.52 -10.18 -12.01
CA CYS A 21 -3.78 -10.84 -12.36
C CYS A 21 -4.29 -10.41 -13.75
N MET A 22 -4.28 -9.11 -14.05
CA MET A 22 -4.63 -8.58 -15.37
C MET A 22 -3.71 -9.17 -16.46
N THR A 23 -2.41 -9.22 -16.22
CA THR A 23 -1.46 -9.76 -17.21
C THR A 23 -1.71 -11.24 -17.49
N ALA A 24 -1.97 -12.03 -16.44
CA ALA A 24 -2.30 -13.44 -16.56
C ALA A 24 -3.61 -13.67 -17.32
N LEU A 25 -4.68 -12.94 -16.96
CA LEU A 25 -5.98 -13.03 -17.61
C LEU A 25 -5.91 -12.64 -19.08
N ARG A 26 -5.23 -11.54 -19.42
CA ARG A 26 -5.02 -11.12 -20.81
C ARG A 26 -4.31 -12.19 -21.62
N ARG A 27 -3.28 -12.84 -21.06
CA ARG A 27 -2.55 -13.91 -21.75
C ARG A 27 -3.48 -15.08 -22.07
N ARG A 28 -4.34 -15.49 -21.12
CA ARG A 28 -5.31 -16.57 -21.32
C ARG A 28 -6.38 -16.21 -22.36
N LEU A 29 -6.94 -15.00 -22.29
CA LEU A 29 -7.90 -14.50 -23.29
C LEU A 29 -7.32 -14.48 -24.71
N LYS A 30 -6.04 -14.10 -24.85
CA LYS A 30 -5.35 -14.16 -26.14
C LYS A 30 -5.14 -15.60 -26.63
N GLN A 31 -4.80 -16.52 -25.75
CA GLN A 31 -4.54 -17.91 -26.10
C GLN A 31 -5.82 -18.66 -26.50
N ASP A 32 -6.91 -18.41 -25.79
CA ASP A 32 -8.17 -19.14 -25.97
C ASP A 32 -9.05 -18.54 -27.08
N MET A 33 -9.24 -17.21 -27.04
CA MET A 33 -10.18 -16.51 -27.94
C MET A 33 -9.48 -15.66 -29.00
N GLY A 34 -8.15 -15.56 -28.98
CA GLY A 34 -7.39 -14.67 -29.88
C GLY A 34 -7.54 -13.18 -29.55
N VAL A 35 -8.23 -12.81 -28.48
CA VAL A 35 -8.53 -11.41 -28.13
C VAL A 35 -7.30 -10.74 -27.51
N THR A 36 -6.94 -9.57 -28.02
CA THR A 36 -5.83 -8.75 -27.48
C THR A 36 -6.39 -7.47 -26.86
N ILE A 37 -6.09 -7.24 -25.58
CA ILE A 37 -6.56 -6.09 -24.80
C ILE A 37 -5.35 -5.28 -24.32
N ARG A 38 -5.38 -3.95 -24.47
CA ARG A 38 -4.27 -3.10 -24.02
C ARG A 38 -4.59 -2.57 -22.62
N LEU A 39 -3.71 -2.82 -21.65
CA LEU A 39 -3.94 -2.41 -20.26
C LEU A 39 -3.98 -0.89 -20.04
N ALA A 40 -3.55 -0.11 -21.03
CA ALA A 40 -3.63 1.36 -21.00
C ALA A 40 -5.01 1.89 -21.43
N GLU A 41 -5.89 1.05 -21.95
CA GLU A 41 -7.25 1.43 -22.31
C GLU A 41 -8.10 1.60 -21.05
N PRO A 42 -8.94 2.65 -20.97
CA PRO A 42 -9.75 2.94 -19.78
C PRO A 42 -10.79 1.84 -19.49
N ASP A 43 -11.24 1.12 -20.52
CA ASP A 43 -12.22 0.04 -20.46
C ASP A 43 -11.57 -1.36 -20.36
N ALA A 44 -10.24 -1.45 -20.30
CA ALA A 44 -9.52 -2.73 -20.35
C ALA A 44 -10.01 -3.74 -19.31
N VAL A 45 -10.19 -3.28 -18.06
CA VAL A 45 -10.63 -4.13 -16.94
C VAL A 45 -12.05 -4.63 -17.16
N GLU A 46 -12.96 -3.74 -17.56
CA GLU A 46 -14.36 -4.09 -17.81
C GLU A 46 -14.46 -5.15 -18.92
N ARG A 47 -13.74 -4.95 -20.03
CA ARG A 47 -13.71 -5.90 -21.14
C ARG A 47 -13.15 -7.25 -20.72
N MET A 48 -12.10 -7.29 -19.91
CA MET A 48 -11.52 -8.53 -19.41
C MET A 48 -12.49 -9.30 -18.52
N LEU A 49 -13.25 -8.62 -17.67
CA LEU A 49 -14.28 -9.23 -16.82
C LEU A 49 -15.44 -9.77 -17.66
N GLN A 50 -15.94 -9.00 -18.64
CA GLN A 50 -17.00 -9.45 -19.54
C GLN A 50 -16.60 -10.72 -20.31
N LEU A 51 -15.42 -10.71 -20.93
CA LEU A 51 -14.91 -11.87 -21.67
C LEU A 51 -14.69 -13.09 -20.76
N SER A 52 -14.26 -12.86 -19.52
CA SER A 52 -14.09 -13.94 -18.55
C SER A 52 -15.40 -14.61 -18.17
N ASN A 53 -16.51 -13.86 -18.10
CA ASN A 53 -17.84 -14.41 -17.82
C ASN A 53 -18.42 -15.21 -18.98
N THR A 54 -18.10 -14.84 -20.22
CA THR A 54 -18.56 -15.55 -21.43
C THR A 54 -17.70 -16.74 -21.80
N SER A 55 -16.53 -16.90 -21.19
CA SER A 55 -15.59 -17.97 -21.48
C SER A 55 -16.05 -19.31 -20.91
N GLU A 56 -15.93 -20.38 -21.69
CA GLU A 56 -16.20 -21.75 -21.23
C GLU A 56 -15.04 -22.33 -20.40
N MET A 57 -13.83 -21.75 -20.50
CA MET A 57 -12.67 -22.17 -19.73
C MET A 57 -12.79 -21.76 -18.26
N SER A 58 -12.73 -22.73 -17.36
CA SER A 58 -12.80 -22.53 -15.91
C SER A 58 -11.67 -21.64 -15.38
N GLU A 59 -10.44 -21.81 -15.88
CA GLU A 59 -9.29 -20.99 -15.49
C GLU A 59 -9.50 -19.50 -15.80
N ILE A 60 -10.11 -19.18 -16.93
CA ILE A 60 -10.38 -17.79 -17.33
C ILE A 60 -11.44 -17.18 -16.40
N ARG A 61 -12.48 -17.95 -16.07
CA ARG A 61 -13.52 -17.53 -15.11
C ARG A 61 -12.96 -17.29 -13.71
N GLU A 62 -12.08 -18.16 -13.24
CA GLU A 62 -11.43 -18.02 -11.93
C GLU A 62 -10.55 -16.77 -11.88
N LEU A 63 -9.76 -16.51 -12.92
CA LEU A 63 -8.96 -15.30 -13.03
C LEU A 63 -9.83 -14.03 -13.05
N GLY A 64 -10.97 -14.07 -13.74
CA GLY A 64 -11.96 -12.99 -13.73
C GLY A 64 -12.53 -12.70 -12.34
N LEU A 65 -12.93 -13.75 -11.60
CA LEU A 65 -13.44 -13.64 -10.23
C LEU A 65 -12.37 -13.11 -9.26
N ARG A 66 -11.14 -13.57 -9.40
CA ARG A 66 -10.02 -13.07 -8.60
C ARG A 66 -9.74 -11.60 -8.89
N LEU A 67 -9.78 -11.21 -10.16
CA LEU A 67 -9.60 -9.81 -10.56
C LEU A 67 -10.70 -8.93 -9.98
N SER A 68 -11.98 -9.33 -10.05
CA SER A 68 -13.08 -8.56 -9.46
C SER A 68 -12.93 -8.39 -7.95
N THR A 69 -12.48 -9.45 -7.26
CA THR A 69 -12.22 -9.41 -5.81
C THR A 69 -11.12 -8.41 -5.45
N LEU A 70 -10.05 -8.34 -6.24
CA LEU A 70 -8.95 -7.39 -6.04
C LEU A 70 -9.33 -5.94 -6.36
N LEU A 71 -10.35 -5.73 -7.20
CA LEU A 71 -10.87 -4.41 -7.57
C LEU A 71 -11.90 -3.91 -6.57
N MET A 72 -12.53 -4.81 -5.79
CA MET A 72 -13.42 -4.39 -4.73
C MET A 72 -12.59 -3.61 -3.69
N PRO A 73 -12.98 -2.36 -3.38
CA PRO A 73 -12.33 -1.63 -2.30
C PRO A 73 -12.47 -2.46 -1.03
N SER A 74 -11.33 -2.88 -0.46
CA SER A 74 -11.32 -3.55 0.83
C SER A 74 -11.97 -2.62 1.84
N LEU A 75 -13.19 -2.96 2.26
CA LEU A 75 -13.88 -2.24 3.32
C LEU A 75 -13.22 -2.44 4.69
N ALA A 76 -12.20 -3.31 4.79
CA ALA A 76 -11.43 -3.45 6.00
C ALA A 76 -10.65 -2.15 6.22
N PRO A 77 -10.99 -1.36 7.25
CA PRO A 77 -10.17 -0.24 7.62
C PRO A 77 -8.81 -0.77 8.03
N ASP A 78 -7.86 0.16 7.96
CA ASP A 78 -6.49 0.14 8.43
C ASP A 78 -6.39 -0.16 9.96
N GLU A 79 -7.19 -1.07 10.53
CA GLU A 79 -7.25 -1.39 11.97
C GLU A 79 -5.86 -1.78 12.47
N GLU A 80 -5.13 -2.58 11.70
CA GLU A 80 -3.78 -3.00 12.04
C GLU A 80 -2.80 -1.82 12.10
N ALA A 81 -2.94 -0.85 11.20
CA ALA A 81 -2.08 0.33 11.16
C ALA A 81 -2.51 1.41 12.17
N MET A 82 -3.79 1.50 12.50
CA MET A 82 -4.32 2.32 13.60
C MET A 82 -3.89 1.76 14.97
N LEU A 83 -3.94 0.43 15.15
CA LEU A 83 -3.44 -0.27 16.34
C LEU A 83 -1.91 -0.15 16.46
N ALA A 84 -1.17 -0.29 15.36
CA ALA A 84 0.28 -0.13 15.34
C ALA A 84 0.73 1.30 15.69
N GLN A 85 0.01 2.33 15.21
CA GLN A 85 0.27 3.73 15.57
C GLN A 85 -0.01 4.01 17.04
N GLY A 86 -1.10 3.45 17.60
CA GLY A 86 -1.40 3.56 19.04
C GLY A 86 -0.32 2.90 19.92
N ALA A 87 0.18 1.72 19.53
CA ALA A 87 1.21 0.99 20.26
C ALA A 87 2.56 1.74 20.30
N ILE A 88 2.94 2.42 19.20
CA ILE A 88 4.16 3.22 19.13
C ILE A 88 4.05 4.48 20.01
N ALA A 89 2.91 5.17 19.96
CA ALA A 89 2.65 6.36 20.79
C ALA A 89 2.71 6.03 22.30
N ALA A 90 2.14 4.90 22.72
CA ALA A 90 2.17 4.45 24.11
C ALA A 90 3.61 4.19 24.62
N ARG A 91 4.46 3.56 23.78
CA ARG A 91 5.87 3.28 24.11
C ARG A 91 6.68 4.56 24.27
N GLN A 92 6.45 5.57 23.42
CA GLN A 92 7.13 6.86 23.50
C GLN A 92 6.80 7.62 24.79
N TYR A 93 5.53 7.58 25.23
CA TYR A 93 5.12 8.21 26.49
C TYR A 93 5.81 7.58 27.69
N HIS A 94 5.86 6.25 27.77
CA HIS A 94 6.50 5.54 28.88
C HIS A 94 8.01 5.78 28.94
N GLN A 95 8.70 5.76 27.80
CA GLN A 95 10.14 6.07 27.72
C GLN A 95 10.47 7.52 28.06
N ARG A 96 9.60 8.47 27.69
CA ARG A 96 9.76 9.88 28.07
C ARG A 96 9.51 10.10 29.57
N ALA A 97 8.53 9.41 30.15
CA ALA A 97 8.26 9.51 31.59
C ALA A 97 9.39 8.93 32.45
N THR A 98 9.97 7.79 32.07
CA THR A 98 11.12 7.20 32.79
C THR A 98 12.38 8.07 32.69
N ARG A 99 12.64 8.67 31.51
CA ARG A 99 13.78 9.59 31.35
C ARG A 99 13.67 10.87 32.20
N VAL A 100 12.46 11.39 32.40
CA VAL A 100 12.24 12.59 33.24
C VAL A 100 12.46 12.28 34.72
N VAL A 101 12.09 11.07 35.18
CA VAL A 101 12.31 10.64 36.57
C VAL A 101 13.80 10.40 36.85
N GLU A 102 14.54 9.79 35.93
CA GLU A 102 15.98 9.53 36.09
C GLU A 102 16.80 10.83 36.16
N LEU A 103 16.44 11.86 35.37
CA LEU A 103 17.11 13.15 35.40
C LEU A 103 16.89 13.95 36.71
N ALA A 104 15.85 13.62 37.48
CA ALA A 104 15.50 14.33 38.71
C ALA A 104 16.25 13.82 39.95
N THR A 105 16.94 12.68 39.86
CA THR A 105 17.61 12.01 41.00
C THR A 105 19.13 12.08 40.97
N GLU A 106 19.76 12.63 39.93
CA GLU A 106 21.22 12.71 39.87
C GLU A 106 21.76 14.05 40.44
N PRO A 107 22.63 14.03 41.48
CA PRO A 107 23.33 15.24 41.94
C PRO A 107 24.35 15.69 40.88
N PRO A 108 24.67 17.00 40.79
CA PRO A 108 25.43 17.55 39.67
C PRO A 108 26.91 17.16 39.79
N THR A 109 27.29 16.08 39.13
CA THR A 109 28.71 15.70 38.99
C THR A 109 29.23 16.16 37.63
N ALA A 110 30.13 17.13 37.68
CA ALA A 110 31.06 17.60 36.65
C ALA A 110 30.62 17.48 35.19
N SER A 111 30.12 18.60 34.65
CA SER A 111 29.88 18.80 33.22
C SER A 111 31.21 18.70 32.45
N ALA A 112 31.53 17.51 31.92
CA ALA A 112 32.60 17.35 30.96
C ALA A 112 32.17 17.97 29.63
N SER A 113 32.67 19.18 29.35
CA SER A 113 32.47 19.92 28.11
C SER A 113 33.00 19.12 26.92
N VAL A 114 32.12 18.42 26.20
CA VAL A 114 32.45 17.77 24.93
C VAL A 114 32.41 18.80 23.81
N ARG A 115 33.55 19.03 23.14
CA ARG A 115 33.64 19.87 21.93
C ARG A 115 33.75 18.97 20.69
N ILE A 116 32.84 19.16 19.74
CA ILE A 116 32.76 18.41 18.48
C ILE A 116 33.57 19.15 17.42
N TYR A 117 34.60 18.51 16.85
CA TYR A 117 35.25 19.00 15.63
C TYR A 117 35.23 17.91 14.56
N ARG A 118 34.55 18.21 13.44
CA ARG A 118 34.61 17.49 12.16
C ARG A 118 34.59 15.96 12.28
N GLY A 119 33.69 15.43 13.11
CA GLY A 119 33.36 13.99 13.12
C GLY A 119 34.25 13.08 13.96
N GLN A 120 35.07 13.59 14.88
CA GLN A 120 35.81 12.74 15.83
C GLN A 120 35.65 13.25 17.26
N ILE A 121 35.19 12.37 18.16
CA ILE A 121 34.93 12.70 19.58
C ILE A 121 36.16 12.29 20.40
N ILE A 122 36.83 13.25 21.05
CA ILE A 122 37.90 13.01 22.02
C ILE A 122 37.30 13.19 23.43
N ARG A 123 37.59 12.25 24.34
CA ARG A 123 37.26 12.36 25.77
C ARG A 123 38.56 12.71 26.52
N SER A 124 38.51 13.69 27.41
CA SER A 124 39.57 13.97 28.40
C SER A 124 39.10 13.54 29.77
#